data_AF-A0A3B8K8G9-F1
#
_entry.id   AF-A0A3B8K8G9-F1
#
_cell.length_a   1.000
_cell.length_b   1.000
_cell.length_c   1.000
_cell.angle_alpha   90.00
_cell.angle_beta   90.00
_cell.angle_gamma   90.00
#
_symmetry.space_group_name_H-M   'P 1'
#
loop_
_entity.id
_entity.type
_entity.pdbx_description
1 polymer ?
#
loop_
_entity_poly.entity_id
_entity_poly.type
_entity_poly.pdbx_seq_one_letter_code
_entity_poly.pdbx_strand_id
1 'polypeptide(L)'
;MNTQMEMRRILRINGEQQEVLEDPVVREVPLTIYLNGQEFVTLLYTPELPEMLAVGFLRSEGLIRAFDDITSLRYDEEQSFIFVETQGSKLPEKLYGKRTITSGCGKGTVFYSVLDALKSNPVESDFTLSVQQVLQLMKELQLRAELFRLTGGLHSAALCSAEKILYFCEDIGRHNAVDKLVGLCLKHEISLTDKVLVSSGRISSEILVKAAKLGIPILISRAAPTSLSIELAESLGITLIGFVRGRRCNIYTHQERVLV
;
A
#
# COMPACT_ATOMS: atom_id res chain seq x y z
N MET A 1 1.11 -20.76 -14.14
CA MET A 1 0.05 -20.91 -13.12
C MET A 1 0.00 -19.60 -12.34
N ASN A 2 -1.19 -19.09 -12.03
CA ASN A 2 -1.32 -17.89 -11.21
C ASN A 2 -0.90 -18.25 -9.77
N THR A 3 0.25 -17.75 -9.32
CA THR A 3 0.82 -18.09 -8.00
C THR A 3 0.12 -17.37 -6.86
N GLN A 4 -0.81 -16.45 -7.13
CA GLN A 4 -1.44 -15.59 -6.13
C GLN A 4 -2.71 -16.17 -5.52
N MET A 5 -3.27 -17.23 -6.13
CA MET A 5 -4.48 -17.91 -5.66
C MET A 5 -4.38 -19.42 -5.81
N GLU A 6 -5.22 -20.14 -5.09
CA GLU A 6 -5.36 -21.60 -5.15
C GLU A 6 -6.83 -21.99 -5.12
N MET A 7 -7.17 -23.13 -5.73
CA MET A 7 -8.53 -23.66 -5.68
C MET A 7 -8.72 -24.44 -4.39
N ARG A 8 -9.80 -24.15 -3.66
CA ARG A 8 -10.20 -24.90 -2.46
C ARG A 8 -11.58 -25.50 -2.66
N ARG A 9 -11.72 -26.77 -2.32
CA ARG A 9 -13.03 -27.43 -2.28
C ARG A 9 -13.85 -26.87 -1.13
N ILE A 10 -15.03 -26.36 -1.43
CA ILE A 10 -15.95 -25.76 -0.46
C ILE A 10 -17.33 -26.41 -0.53
N LEU A 11 -18.14 -26.15 0.50
CA LEU A 11 -19.59 -26.33 0.49
C LEU A 11 -20.24 -24.94 0.39
N ARG A 12 -20.91 -24.65 -0.73
CA ARG A 12 -21.68 -23.42 -0.94
C ARG A 12 -23.13 -23.66 -0.54
N ILE A 13 -23.66 -22.79 0.32
CA ILE A 13 -25.06 -22.80 0.77
C ILE A 13 -25.77 -21.58 0.18
N ASN A 14 -26.77 -21.81 -0.67
CA ASN A 14 -27.60 -20.78 -1.29
C ASN A 14 -29.06 -20.98 -0.86
N GLY A 15 -29.42 -20.39 0.29
CA GLY A 15 -30.71 -20.66 0.93
C GLY A 15 -30.80 -22.11 1.38
N GLU A 16 -31.72 -22.88 0.81
CA GLU A 16 -31.90 -24.31 1.11
C GLU A 16 -31.00 -25.22 0.25
N GLN A 17 -30.39 -24.71 -0.81
CA GLN A 17 -29.55 -25.50 -1.71
C GLN A 17 -28.12 -25.60 -1.19
N GLN A 18 -27.54 -26.80 -1.29
CA GLN A 18 -26.15 -27.08 -0.96
C GLN A 18 -25.42 -27.64 -2.18
N GLU A 19 -24.25 -27.09 -2.48
CA GLU A 19 -23.42 -27.51 -3.61
C GLU A 19 -21.96 -27.61 -3.17
N VAL A 20 -21.26 -28.66 -3.60
CA VAL A 20 -19.81 -28.81 -3.38
C VAL A 20 -19.08 -28.44 -4.66
N LEU A 21 -18.21 -27.44 -4.60
CA LEU A 21 -17.49 -26.89 -5.75
C LEU A 21 -16.08 -26.42 -5.37
N GLU A 22 -15.29 -26.03 -6.37
CA GLU A 22 -13.98 -25.39 -6.16
C GLU A 22 -14.11 -23.87 -6.19
N ASP A 23 -13.59 -23.18 -5.19
CA ASP A 23 -13.58 -21.72 -5.08
C ASP A 23 -12.13 -21.21 -5.09
N PRO A 24 -11.82 -20.14 -5.84
CA PRO A 24 -10.50 -19.53 -5.79
C PRO A 24 -10.32 -18.77 -4.48
N VAL A 25 -9.24 -19.07 -3.77
CA VAL A 25 -8.85 -18.41 -2.52
C VAL A 25 -7.48 -17.78 -2.71
N VAL A 26 -7.31 -16.55 -2.23
CA VAL A 26 -6.01 -15.88 -2.26
C VAL A 26 -4.99 -16.65 -1.42
N ARG A 27 -3.75 -16.76 -1.92
CA ARG A 27 -2.64 -17.29 -1.15
C ARG A 27 -2.10 -16.21 -0.22
N GLU A 28 -1.99 -16.57 1.06
CA GLU A 28 -1.32 -15.82 2.11
C GLU A 28 -0.05 -16.58 2.51
N VAL A 29 1.11 -15.95 2.31
CA VAL A 29 2.43 -16.57 2.52
C VAL A 29 3.25 -15.68 3.44
N PRO A 30 4.05 -16.22 4.37
CA PRO A 30 5.03 -15.42 5.11
C PRO A 30 6.19 -15.00 4.19
N LEU A 31 6.59 -13.73 4.25
CA LEU A 31 7.81 -13.21 3.63
C LEU A 31 8.70 -12.63 4.73
N THR A 32 9.86 -13.23 4.95
CA THR A 32 10.82 -12.74 5.94
C THR A 32 11.86 -11.86 5.27
N ILE A 33 11.97 -10.60 5.73
CA ILE A 33 12.99 -9.65 5.30
C ILE A 33 14.17 -9.76 6.27
N TYR A 34 15.33 -10.06 5.72
CA TYR A 34 16.63 -9.93 6.36
C TYR A 34 17.25 -8.60 5.93
N LEU A 35 17.63 -7.76 6.87
CA LEU A 35 18.30 -6.48 6.62
C LEU A 35 19.73 -6.53 7.19
N ASN A 36 20.74 -6.32 6.35
CA ASN A 36 22.16 -6.36 6.73
C ASN A 36 22.54 -7.63 7.51
N GLY A 37 22.16 -8.80 6.96
CA GLY A 37 22.38 -10.11 7.55
C GLY A 37 21.53 -10.48 8.78
N GLN A 38 20.58 -9.64 9.20
CA GLN A 38 19.75 -9.90 10.40
C GLN A 38 18.28 -10.05 10.03
N GLU A 39 17.60 -11.07 10.59
CA GLU A 39 16.16 -11.23 10.47
C GLU A 39 15.47 -9.98 11.04
N PHE A 40 14.74 -9.25 10.19
CA PHE A 40 14.18 -7.96 10.54
C PHE A 40 12.68 -8.03 10.80
N VAL A 41 11.90 -8.54 9.84
CA VAL A 41 10.44 -8.63 9.94
C VAL A 41 9.90 -9.76 9.09
N THR A 42 8.77 -10.36 9.49
CA THR A 42 8.00 -11.26 8.64
C THR A 42 6.63 -10.64 8.35
N LEU A 43 6.33 -10.46 7.07
CA LEU A 43 5.05 -9.94 6.58
C LEU A 43 4.23 -11.11 6.03
N LEU A 44 2.91 -11.09 6.25
CA LEU A 44 2.00 -11.96 5.51
C LEU A 44 1.60 -11.22 4.23
N TYR A 45 1.84 -11.83 3.07
CA TYR A 45 1.64 -11.17 1.78
C TYR A 45 1.09 -12.13 0.71
N THR A 46 0.62 -11.55 -0.39
CA THR A 46 0.27 -12.29 -1.61
C THR A 46 1.52 -12.42 -2.48
N PRO A 47 1.92 -13.64 -2.90
CA PRO A 47 3.21 -13.96 -3.53
C PRO A 47 3.39 -13.37 -4.94
N GLU A 48 3.60 -12.07 -4.96
CA GLU A 48 3.83 -11.23 -6.12
C GLU A 48 4.66 -10.02 -5.67
N LEU A 49 5.66 -9.62 -6.47
CA LEU A 49 6.54 -8.48 -6.22
C LEU A 49 7.16 -8.45 -4.79
N PRO A 50 7.72 -9.57 -4.30
CA PRO A 50 8.26 -9.61 -2.94
C PRO A 50 9.40 -8.60 -2.76
N GLU A 51 10.25 -8.39 -3.77
CA GLU A 51 11.32 -7.39 -3.74
C GLU A 51 10.77 -5.98 -3.55
N MET A 52 9.70 -5.64 -4.26
CA MET A 52 9.10 -4.30 -4.15
C MET A 52 8.36 -4.12 -2.83
N LEU A 53 7.76 -5.19 -2.28
CA LEU A 53 7.22 -5.15 -0.92
C LEU A 53 8.34 -4.84 0.09
N ALA A 54 9.49 -5.50 0.00
CA ALA A 54 10.61 -5.24 0.91
C ALA A 54 11.16 -3.81 0.78
N VAL A 55 11.44 -3.36 -0.45
CA VAL A 55 11.91 -1.99 -0.73
C VAL A 55 10.93 -0.95 -0.19
N GLY A 56 9.64 -1.12 -0.52
CA GLY A 56 8.59 -0.21 -0.08
C GLY A 56 8.41 -0.18 1.42
N PHE A 57 8.45 -1.33 2.08
CA PHE A 57 8.39 -1.44 3.54
C PHE A 57 9.54 -0.68 4.19
N LEU A 58 10.79 -0.91 3.75
CA LEU A 58 11.96 -0.21 4.28
C LEU A 58 11.86 1.32 4.08
N ARG A 59 11.36 1.77 2.92
CA ARG A 59 11.11 3.20 2.65
C ARG A 59 10.03 3.76 3.56
N SER A 60 8.90 3.06 3.70
CA SER A 60 7.79 3.44 4.55
C SER A 60 8.18 3.54 6.02
N GLU A 61 9.08 2.68 6.49
CA GLU A 61 9.63 2.72 7.84
C GLU A 61 10.78 3.74 8.01
N GLY A 62 11.24 4.36 6.91
CA GLY A 62 12.29 5.38 6.93
C GLY A 62 13.72 4.82 7.07
N LEU A 63 13.90 3.53 6.78
CA LEU A 63 15.20 2.85 6.81
C LEU A 63 16.03 3.13 5.56
N ILE A 64 15.36 3.44 4.45
CA ILE A 64 15.98 3.91 3.21
C ILE A 64 15.28 5.18 2.71
N ARG A 65 16.02 5.99 1.96
CA ARG A 65 15.56 7.20 1.28
C ARG A 65 15.34 6.98 -0.20
N ALA A 66 16.28 6.31 -0.86
CA ALA A 66 16.27 6.04 -2.29
C ALA A 66 16.51 4.54 -2.56
N PHE A 67 16.28 4.10 -3.79
CA PHE A 67 16.59 2.73 -4.20
C PHE A 67 18.10 2.44 -4.10
N ASP A 68 18.94 3.43 -4.41
CA ASP A 68 20.40 3.35 -4.37
C ASP A 68 21.02 3.16 -2.97
N ASP A 69 20.21 3.35 -1.91
CA ASP A 69 20.64 3.01 -0.55
C ASP A 69 20.80 1.48 -0.39
N ILE A 70 20.21 0.68 -1.28
CA ILE A 70 20.27 -0.78 -1.31
C ILE A 70 21.45 -1.22 -2.19
N THR A 71 22.42 -1.91 -1.59
CA THR A 71 23.59 -2.47 -2.28
C THR A 71 23.38 -3.89 -2.79
N SER A 72 22.45 -4.63 -2.19
CA SER A 72 22.07 -5.98 -2.61
C SER A 72 20.61 -6.27 -2.26
N LEU A 73 19.89 -6.91 -3.19
CA LEU A 73 18.50 -7.33 -3.02
C LEU A 73 18.34 -8.72 -3.62
N ARG A 74 18.09 -9.73 -2.79
CA ARG A 74 17.99 -11.14 -3.23
C ARG A 74 16.75 -11.80 -2.64
N TYR A 75 15.90 -12.34 -3.51
CA TYR A 75 14.76 -13.18 -3.11
C TYR A 75 15.13 -14.66 -3.17
N ASP A 76 14.82 -15.38 -2.10
CA ASP A 76 14.86 -16.83 -1.99
C ASP A 76 13.42 -17.35 -2.01
N GLU A 77 13.00 -17.86 -3.16
CA GLU A 77 11.61 -18.30 -3.41
C GLU A 77 11.22 -19.53 -2.58
N GLU A 78 12.16 -20.44 -2.34
CA GLU A 78 11.91 -21.68 -1.59
C GLU A 78 11.59 -21.40 -0.11
N GLN A 79 12.37 -20.52 0.51
CA GLN A 79 12.19 -20.14 1.92
C GLN A 79 11.25 -18.93 2.09
N SER A 80 10.90 -18.25 1.00
CA SER A 80 10.19 -16.97 1.02
C SER A 80 10.93 -15.92 1.86
N PHE A 81 12.23 -15.79 1.62
CA PHE A 81 13.11 -14.83 2.30
C PHE A 81 13.60 -13.76 1.33
N ILE A 82 13.68 -12.52 1.78
CA ILE A 82 14.40 -11.45 1.07
C ILE A 82 15.57 -10.99 1.90
N PHE A 83 16.73 -10.95 1.27
CA PHE A 83 17.94 -10.38 1.84
C PHE A 83 18.16 -9.01 1.22
N VAL A 84 18.19 -7.98 2.08
CA VAL A 84 18.47 -6.60 1.72
C VAL A 84 19.75 -6.16 2.42
N GLU A 85 20.71 -5.66 1.66
CA GLU A 85 21.90 -5.00 2.19
C GLU A 85 21.85 -3.51 1.84
N THR A 86 22.18 -2.64 2.79
CA THR A 86 22.10 -1.18 2.64
C THR A 86 23.41 -0.48 2.99
N GLN A 87 23.63 0.72 2.44
CA GLN A 87 24.76 1.58 2.80
C GLN A 87 24.56 2.18 4.21
N GLY A 88 25.02 1.48 5.25
CA GLY A 88 24.90 1.93 6.64
C GLY A 88 24.69 0.75 7.58
N SER A 89 25.72 0.39 8.34
CA SER A 89 25.90 -0.97 8.86
C SER A 89 25.22 -1.29 10.19
N LYS A 90 24.30 -0.46 10.72
CA LYS A 90 23.59 -0.81 11.97
C LYS A 90 22.14 -0.33 11.96
N LEU A 91 21.22 -1.30 11.99
CA LEU A 91 19.88 -1.10 12.53
C LEU A 91 20.01 -0.38 13.89
N PRO A 92 19.24 0.68 14.17
CA PRO A 92 19.20 1.26 15.51
C PRO A 92 19.01 0.17 16.58
N GLU A 93 19.73 0.24 17.71
CA GLU A 93 19.66 -0.76 18.79
C GLU A 93 18.23 -1.05 19.27
N LYS A 94 17.32 -0.07 19.13
CA LYS A 94 15.89 -0.17 19.44
C LYS A 94 15.09 -1.14 18.55
N LEU A 95 15.67 -1.57 17.43
CA LEU A 95 15.08 -2.50 16.45
C LEU A 95 15.42 -3.96 16.78
N TYR A 96 16.45 -4.19 17.60
CA TYR A 96 16.86 -5.53 17.99
C TYR A 96 15.80 -6.15 18.93
N GLY A 97 15.23 -7.29 18.52
CA GLY A 97 14.44 -8.16 19.39
C GLY A 97 12.91 -8.07 19.28
N LYS A 98 12.35 -7.27 18.36
CA LYS A 98 10.89 -7.22 18.13
C LYS A 98 10.49 -7.97 16.85
N ARG A 99 10.49 -9.31 16.93
CA ARG A 99 9.85 -10.17 15.93
C ARG A 99 8.38 -9.83 15.86
N THR A 100 7.95 -9.33 14.71
CA THR A 100 6.60 -8.79 14.55
C THR A 100 6.01 -9.33 13.25
N ILE A 101 4.88 -10.02 13.38
CA ILE A 101 4.02 -10.38 12.26
C ILE A 101 3.06 -9.20 12.04
N THR A 102 3.17 -8.50 10.92
CA THR A 102 2.22 -7.43 10.56
C THR A 102 1.40 -7.84 9.35
N SER A 103 0.07 -7.76 9.49
CA SER A 103 -0.89 -7.94 8.39
C SER A 103 -2.08 -6.98 8.48
N GLY A 104 -2.32 -6.39 9.65
CA GLY A 104 -3.31 -5.34 9.87
C GLY A 104 -3.92 -5.45 11.26
N CYS A 105 -3.68 -4.44 12.09
CA CYS A 105 -4.14 -4.30 13.48
C CYS A 105 -3.48 -5.22 14.52
N GLY A 106 -2.50 -4.68 15.25
CA GLY A 106 -2.16 -5.13 16.60
C GLY A 106 -0.74 -5.68 16.75
N LYS A 107 0.12 -4.86 17.36
CA LYS A 107 1.56 -5.09 17.59
C LYS A 107 2.37 -5.15 16.31
N GLY A 108 2.74 -3.97 15.81
CA GLY A 108 4.01 -3.76 15.13
C GLY A 108 4.55 -2.41 15.53
N THR A 109 5.83 -2.35 15.89
CA THR A 109 6.51 -1.08 16.13
C THR A 109 6.53 -0.33 14.81
N VAL A 110 5.64 0.64 14.64
CA VAL A 110 5.79 1.64 13.58
C VAL A 110 7.05 2.42 13.94
N PHE A 111 8.13 2.25 13.18
CA PHE A 111 9.43 2.83 13.50
C PHE A 111 9.45 4.33 13.22
N TYR A 112 8.62 4.76 12.28
CA TYR A 112 8.32 6.16 12.04
C TYR A 112 6.88 6.48 12.44
N SER A 113 6.73 7.18 13.55
CA SER A 113 5.44 7.38 14.18
C SER A 113 4.61 8.47 13.49
N VAL A 114 3.30 8.46 13.75
CA VAL A 114 2.40 9.57 13.43
C VAL A 114 2.92 10.92 13.97
N LEU A 115 3.63 10.90 15.11
CA LEU A 115 4.23 12.09 15.70
C LEU A 115 5.39 12.65 14.87
N ASP A 116 6.15 11.79 14.19
CA ASP A 116 7.23 12.21 13.30
C ASP A 116 6.65 12.82 12.02
N ALA A 117 5.54 12.25 11.53
CA ALA A 117 4.81 12.82 10.40
C ALA A 117 4.31 14.23 10.70
N LEU A 118 3.69 14.46 11.88
CA LEU A 118 3.21 15.79 12.29
C LEU A 118 4.29 16.87 12.39
N LYS A 119 5.57 16.49 12.47
CA LYS A 119 6.71 17.43 12.48
C LYS A 119 7.30 17.67 11.09
N SER A 120 6.81 16.97 10.08
CA SER A 120 7.29 17.09 8.70
C SER A 120 6.66 18.29 8.00
N ASN A 121 7.33 18.79 6.97
CA ASN A 121 6.77 19.85 6.14
C ASN A 121 5.53 19.34 5.39
N PRO A 122 4.48 20.18 5.22
CA PRO A 122 3.34 19.84 4.39
C PRO A 122 3.75 19.57 2.93
N VAL A 123 2.95 18.76 2.24
CA VAL A 123 3.07 18.51 0.81
C VAL A 123 2.50 19.72 0.05
N GLU A 124 3.41 20.53 -0.49
CA GLU A 124 3.08 21.63 -1.39
C GLU A 124 2.99 21.13 -2.84
N SER A 125 1.88 21.41 -3.51
CA SER A 125 1.66 21.04 -4.90
C SER A 125 0.47 21.80 -5.48
N ASP A 126 0.64 22.30 -6.70
CA ASP A 126 -0.40 22.93 -7.52
C ASP A 126 -1.15 21.91 -8.40
N PHE A 127 -0.87 20.61 -8.22
CA PHE A 127 -1.50 19.55 -9.00
C PHE A 127 -2.99 19.46 -8.67
N THR A 128 -3.83 19.46 -9.70
CA THR A 128 -5.28 19.46 -9.58
C THR A 128 -5.91 18.29 -10.33
N LEU A 129 -7.10 17.87 -9.90
CA LEU A 129 -7.93 16.88 -10.60
C LEU A 129 -9.35 17.40 -10.75
N SER A 130 -10.01 17.10 -11.86
CA SER A 130 -11.46 17.20 -11.93
C SER A 130 -12.15 16.08 -11.16
N VAL A 131 -13.39 16.31 -10.71
CA VAL A 131 -14.24 15.25 -10.14
C VAL A 131 -14.41 14.09 -11.12
N GLN A 132 -14.47 14.35 -12.43
CA GLN A 132 -14.57 13.30 -13.44
C GLN A 132 -13.33 12.40 -13.45
N GLN A 133 -12.12 12.97 -13.33
CA GLN A 133 -10.88 12.20 -13.24
C GLN A 133 -10.82 11.36 -11.96
N VAL A 134 -11.24 11.90 -10.82
CA VAL A 134 -11.35 11.15 -9.55
C VAL A 134 -12.22 9.89 -9.72
N LEU A 135 -13.39 10.05 -10.33
CA LEU A 135 -14.32 8.93 -10.58
C LEU A 135 -13.76 7.93 -11.61
N GLN A 136 -13.09 8.43 -12.65
CA GLN A 136 -12.48 7.60 -13.70
C GLN A 136 -11.35 6.73 -13.13
N LEU A 137 -10.43 7.30 -12.35
CA LEU A 137 -9.33 6.55 -11.75
C LEU A 137 -9.82 5.45 -10.80
N MET A 138 -10.87 5.74 -10.00
CA MET A 138 -11.48 4.74 -9.13
C MET A 138 -12.16 3.61 -9.93
N LYS A 139 -12.81 3.95 -11.05
CA LYS A 139 -13.39 2.95 -11.95
C LYS A 139 -12.29 2.07 -12.56
N GLU A 140 -11.19 2.67 -13.02
CA GLU A 140 -10.06 1.95 -13.58
C GLU A 140 -9.43 1.00 -12.56
N LEU A 141 -9.27 1.43 -11.30
CA LEU A 141 -8.76 0.58 -10.22
C LEU A 141 -9.62 -0.68 -10.06
N GLN A 142 -10.95 -0.52 -10.03
CA GLN A 142 -11.89 -1.63 -9.88
C GLN A 142 -11.87 -2.58 -11.08
N LEU A 143 -11.64 -2.06 -12.29
CA LEU A 143 -11.50 -2.86 -13.50
C LEU A 143 -10.18 -3.65 -13.53
N ARG A 144 -9.09 -3.10 -12.99
CA ARG A 144 -7.81 -3.81 -12.90
C ARG A 144 -7.74 -4.85 -11.76
N ALA A 145 -8.56 -4.69 -10.72
CA ALA A 145 -8.61 -5.58 -9.55
C ALA A 145 -9.28 -6.95 -9.83
N GLU A 146 -8.70 -7.73 -10.75
CA GLU A 146 -9.22 -9.03 -11.16
C GLU A 146 -9.19 -10.05 -10.02
N LEU A 147 -8.07 -10.16 -9.30
CA LEU A 147 -7.95 -11.10 -8.20
C LEU A 147 -8.91 -10.76 -7.06
N PHE A 148 -9.11 -9.47 -6.75
CA PHE A 148 -10.16 -9.06 -5.81
C PHE A 148 -11.56 -9.45 -6.31
N ARG A 149 -11.87 -9.32 -7.61
CA ARG A 149 -13.18 -9.76 -8.13
C ARG A 149 -13.38 -11.27 -8.04
N LEU A 150 -12.31 -12.05 -8.23
CA LEU A 150 -12.35 -13.51 -8.17
C LEU A 150 -12.44 -14.02 -6.73
N THR A 151 -11.67 -13.44 -5.81
CA THR A 151 -11.46 -13.99 -4.47
C THR A 151 -12.10 -13.17 -3.34
N GLY A 152 -12.37 -11.88 -3.56
CA GLY A 152 -12.77 -10.92 -2.53
C GLY A 152 -11.70 -10.64 -1.47
N GLY A 153 -10.53 -11.27 -1.54
CA GLY A 153 -9.56 -11.36 -0.44
C GLY A 153 -8.40 -10.37 -0.48
N LEU A 154 -8.41 -9.43 -1.43
CA LEU A 154 -7.29 -8.53 -1.68
C LEU A 154 -7.63 -7.05 -1.54
N HIS A 155 -6.59 -6.27 -1.27
CA HIS A 155 -6.59 -4.83 -1.39
C HIS A 155 -5.75 -4.41 -2.59
N SER A 156 -6.31 -3.55 -3.42
CA SER A 156 -5.60 -2.91 -4.53
C SER A 156 -5.14 -1.50 -4.17
N ALA A 157 -3.96 -1.13 -4.67
CA ALA A 157 -3.39 0.21 -4.63
C ALA A 157 -2.80 0.58 -6.00
N ALA A 158 -2.91 1.84 -6.40
CA ALA A 158 -2.43 2.31 -7.68
C ALA A 158 -1.80 3.71 -7.58
N LEU A 159 -0.72 3.91 -8.34
CA LEU A 159 -0.17 5.22 -8.63
C LEU A 159 -0.74 5.68 -9.97
N CYS A 160 -1.30 6.88 -9.99
CA CYS A 160 -1.94 7.42 -11.18
C CYS A 160 -1.36 8.78 -11.56
N SER A 161 -1.37 9.07 -12.86
CA SER A 161 -1.44 10.47 -13.33
C SER A 161 -2.89 10.96 -13.19
N ALA A 162 -3.20 12.14 -13.73
CA ALA A 162 -4.57 12.64 -13.73
C ALA A 162 -5.52 11.80 -14.61
N GLU A 163 -4.99 11.03 -15.57
CA GLU A 163 -5.78 10.35 -16.61
C GLU A 163 -5.79 8.83 -16.50
N LYS A 164 -4.73 8.22 -15.96
CA LYS A 164 -4.53 6.78 -16.01
C LYS A 164 -3.74 6.22 -14.84
N ILE A 165 -3.93 4.92 -14.60
CA ILE A 165 -3.07 4.14 -13.71
C ILE A 165 -1.72 3.87 -14.37
N LEU A 166 -0.65 4.28 -13.68
CA LEU A 166 0.76 4.02 -14.04
C LEU A 166 1.25 2.69 -13.48
N TYR A 167 0.98 2.45 -12.21
CA TYR A 167 1.35 1.21 -11.51
C TYR A 167 0.18 0.74 -10.66
N PHE A 168 0.02 -0.58 -10.55
CA PHE A 168 -1.06 -1.24 -9.83
C PHE A 168 -0.47 -2.42 -9.06
N CYS A 169 -0.84 -2.54 -7.78
CA CYS A 169 -0.43 -3.64 -6.92
C CYS A 169 -1.62 -4.16 -6.12
N GLU A 170 -1.63 -5.46 -5.86
CA GLU A 170 -2.57 -6.10 -4.94
C GLU A 170 -1.84 -6.85 -3.83
N ASP A 171 -2.48 -6.90 -2.67
CA ASP A 171 -2.04 -7.71 -1.55
C ASP A 171 -3.18 -7.95 -0.55
N ILE A 172 -3.14 -9.05 0.19
CA ILE A 172 -4.06 -9.30 1.32
C ILE A 172 -4.03 -8.14 2.33
N GLY A 173 -2.86 -7.50 2.52
CA GLY A 173 -2.67 -6.36 3.38
C GLY A 173 -2.74 -5.05 2.60
N ARG A 174 -3.65 -4.14 2.96
CA ARG A 174 -3.70 -2.80 2.34
C ARG A 174 -2.39 -2.01 2.46
N HIS A 175 -1.63 -2.25 3.54
CA HIS A 175 -0.33 -1.61 3.74
C HIS A 175 0.71 -2.17 2.78
N ASN A 176 0.73 -3.49 2.60
CA ASN A 176 1.61 -4.17 1.68
C ASN A 176 1.31 -3.79 0.22
N ALA A 177 0.04 -3.65 -0.15
CA ALA A 177 -0.33 -3.18 -1.50
C ALA A 177 0.26 -1.78 -1.78
N VAL A 178 0.22 -0.88 -0.79
CA VAL A 178 0.86 0.44 -0.89
C VAL A 178 2.39 0.32 -0.86
N ASP A 179 2.97 -0.55 -0.04
CA ASP A 179 4.43 -0.73 0.01
C ASP A 179 4.97 -1.30 -1.31
N LYS A 180 4.34 -2.33 -1.89
CA LYS A 180 4.69 -2.81 -3.24
C LYS A 180 4.71 -1.68 -4.26
N LEU A 181 3.70 -0.81 -4.22
CA LEU A 181 3.61 0.36 -5.08
C LEU A 181 4.75 1.36 -4.80
N VAL A 182 5.07 1.63 -3.53
CA VAL A 182 6.21 2.47 -3.12
C VAL A 182 7.52 1.90 -3.68
N GLY A 183 7.73 0.59 -3.55
CA GLY A 183 8.93 -0.08 -4.05
C GLY A 183 9.10 0.09 -5.56
N LEU A 184 8.01 -0.04 -6.32
CA LEU A 184 8.00 0.24 -7.77
C LEU A 184 8.36 1.70 -8.07
N CYS A 185 7.76 2.66 -7.36
CA CYS A 185 8.06 4.08 -7.55
C CYS A 185 9.54 4.40 -7.31
N LEU A 186 10.14 3.82 -6.25
CA LEU A 186 11.55 4.00 -5.94
C LEU A 186 12.46 3.39 -7.00
N LYS A 187 12.18 2.14 -7.40
CA LYS A 187 12.95 1.42 -8.41
C LYS A 187 12.96 2.13 -9.77
N HIS A 188 11.86 2.79 -10.11
CA HIS A 188 11.71 3.50 -11.39
C HIS A 188 11.91 5.02 -11.28
N GLU A 189 12.36 5.52 -10.13
CA GLU A 189 12.63 6.95 -9.88
C GLU A 189 11.49 7.88 -10.31
N ILE A 190 10.25 7.46 -10.01
CA ILE A 190 9.06 8.18 -10.47
C ILE A 190 8.88 9.46 -9.64
N SER A 191 8.72 10.60 -10.30
CA SER A 191 8.27 11.83 -9.64
C SER A 191 6.83 11.68 -9.16
N LEU A 192 6.57 12.00 -7.89
CA LEU A 192 5.31 11.74 -7.19
C LEU A 192 4.52 13.03 -6.86
N THR A 193 5.11 14.19 -7.05
CA THR A 193 4.53 15.51 -6.69
C THR A 193 3.33 15.91 -7.54
N ASP A 194 3.16 15.26 -8.70
CA ASP A 194 2.08 15.41 -9.67
C ASP A 194 1.29 14.10 -9.86
N LYS A 195 1.25 13.26 -8.81
CA LYS A 195 0.62 11.93 -8.86
C LYS A 195 -0.49 11.78 -7.82
N VAL A 196 -1.25 10.72 -7.99
CA VAL A 196 -2.37 10.35 -7.14
C VAL A 196 -2.17 8.95 -6.61
N LEU A 197 -2.34 8.76 -5.30
CA LEU A 197 -2.47 7.43 -4.72
C LEU A 197 -3.96 7.06 -4.69
N VAL A 198 -4.32 5.97 -5.36
CA VAL A 198 -5.70 5.43 -5.35
C VAL A 198 -5.71 4.08 -4.65
N SER A 199 -6.54 3.90 -3.63
CA SER A 199 -6.61 2.67 -2.84
C SER A 199 -8.03 2.14 -2.68
N SER A 200 -8.15 0.82 -2.55
CA SER A 200 -9.41 0.14 -2.25
C SER A 200 -9.76 0.11 -0.76
N GLY A 201 -8.76 0.27 0.12
CA GLY A 201 -8.86 0.07 1.56
C GLY A 201 -9.17 1.35 2.35
N ARG A 202 -9.56 1.19 3.63
CA ARG A 202 -9.74 2.32 4.55
C ARG A 202 -8.45 3.13 4.66
N ILE A 203 -8.59 4.45 4.78
CA ILE A 203 -7.44 5.34 4.92
C ILE A 203 -7.17 5.51 6.41
N SER A 204 -6.20 4.76 6.93
CA SER A 204 -5.65 4.96 8.27
C SER A 204 -4.60 6.07 8.26
N SER A 205 -4.21 6.54 9.45
CA SER A 205 -3.07 7.43 9.61
C SER A 205 -1.80 6.86 8.97
N GLU A 206 -1.54 5.55 9.12
CA GLU A 206 -0.39 4.87 8.53
C GLU A 206 -0.35 4.97 7.00
N ILE A 207 -1.48 4.73 6.31
CA ILE A 207 -1.57 4.85 4.85
C ILE A 207 -1.35 6.30 4.41
N LEU A 208 -1.93 7.24 5.14
CA LEU A 208 -1.77 8.66 4.83
C LEU A 208 -0.32 9.13 5.02
N VAL A 209 0.35 8.71 6.10
CA VAL A 209 1.76 9.02 6.37
C VAL A 209 2.67 8.47 5.26
N LYS A 210 2.37 7.29 4.70
CA LYS A 210 3.10 6.76 3.54
C LYS A 210 2.96 7.68 2.34
N ALA A 211 1.77 8.17 2.02
CA ALA A 211 1.56 9.12 0.93
C ALA A 211 2.31 10.45 1.17
N ALA A 212 2.27 10.97 2.39
CA ALA A 212 2.97 12.21 2.78
C ALA A 212 4.49 12.09 2.59
N LYS A 213 5.09 10.99 3.05
CA LYS A 213 6.53 10.72 2.89
C LYS A 213 7.00 10.65 1.44
N LEU A 214 6.09 10.30 0.55
CA LEU A 214 6.33 10.23 -0.88
C LEU A 214 6.09 11.56 -1.59
N GLY A 215 5.55 12.57 -0.88
CA GLY A 215 5.18 13.85 -1.49
C GLY A 215 3.98 13.73 -2.44
N ILE A 216 3.13 12.71 -2.26
CA ILE A 216 1.92 12.54 -3.08
C ILE A 216 0.84 13.51 -2.57
N PRO A 217 0.38 14.47 -3.39
CA PRO A 217 -0.54 15.51 -2.93
C PRO A 217 -2.00 15.06 -2.80
N ILE A 218 -2.42 13.99 -3.49
CA ILE A 218 -3.82 13.55 -3.55
C ILE A 218 -3.93 12.05 -3.24
N LEU A 219 -4.79 11.72 -2.27
CA LEU A 219 -5.12 10.34 -1.89
C LEU A 219 -6.61 10.08 -2.08
N ILE A 220 -6.94 9.13 -2.94
CA ILE A 220 -8.30 8.70 -3.27
C ILE A 220 -8.55 7.30 -2.71
N SER A 221 -9.69 7.09 -2.04
CA SER A 221 -10.11 5.76 -1.62
C SER A 221 -11.58 5.46 -1.90
N ARG A 222 -11.84 4.19 -2.20
CA ARG A 222 -13.20 3.62 -2.24
C ARG A 222 -13.86 3.60 -0.86
N ALA A 223 -13.05 3.52 0.20
CA ALA A 223 -13.48 3.33 1.58
C ALA A 223 -13.42 4.63 2.40
N ALA A 224 -13.75 4.50 3.68
CA ALA A 224 -13.76 5.61 4.63
C ALA A 224 -12.34 5.99 5.10
N PRO A 225 -12.06 7.29 5.32
CA PRO A 225 -10.96 7.73 6.16
C PRO A 225 -11.30 7.60 7.66
N THR A 226 -10.28 7.60 8.52
CA THR A 226 -10.43 7.74 9.98
C THR A 226 -10.26 9.21 10.41
N SER A 227 -10.74 9.59 11.59
CA SER A 227 -10.58 10.96 12.13
C SER A 227 -9.13 11.41 12.13
N LEU A 228 -8.23 10.59 12.67
CA LEU A 228 -6.80 10.88 12.69
C LEU A 228 -6.20 11.03 11.28
N SER A 229 -6.68 10.26 10.29
CA SER A 229 -6.20 10.42 8.92
C SER A 229 -6.66 11.75 8.29
N ILE A 230 -7.83 12.26 8.67
CA ILE A 230 -8.33 13.57 8.21
C ILE A 230 -7.48 14.68 8.85
N GLU A 231 -7.26 14.63 10.16
CA GLU A 231 -6.41 15.59 10.88
C GLU A 231 -5.00 15.66 10.30
N LEU A 232 -4.40 14.48 10.04
CA LEU A 232 -3.09 14.41 9.42
C LEU A 232 -3.11 14.94 7.99
N ALA A 233 -4.13 14.64 7.19
CA ALA A 233 -4.22 15.12 5.81
C ALA A 233 -4.28 16.64 5.76
N GLU A 234 -5.01 17.26 6.69
CA GLU A 234 -5.08 18.70 6.85
C GLU A 234 -3.68 19.27 7.15
N SER A 235 -3.01 18.74 8.19
CA SER A 235 -1.68 19.21 8.61
C SER A 235 -0.57 18.98 7.57
N LEU A 236 -0.68 17.89 6.79
CA LEU A 236 0.36 17.45 5.85
C LEU A 236 0.09 17.92 4.41
N GLY A 237 -0.93 18.76 4.17
CA GLY A 237 -1.18 19.29 2.84
C GLY A 237 -1.66 18.23 1.84
N ILE A 238 -2.36 17.18 2.26
CA ILE A 238 -2.85 16.10 1.37
C ILE A 238 -4.35 16.24 1.13
N THR A 239 -4.76 16.29 -0.13
CA THR A 239 -6.17 16.22 -0.52
C THR A 239 -6.69 14.80 -0.31
N LEU A 240 -7.59 14.63 0.64
CA LEU A 240 -8.12 13.34 1.04
C LEU A 240 -9.53 13.13 0.49
N ILE A 241 -9.70 12.14 -0.39
CA ILE A 241 -10.98 11.84 -1.02
C ILE A 241 -11.41 10.41 -0.65
N GLY A 242 -12.54 10.28 0.03
CA GLY A 242 -13.08 8.99 0.47
C GLY A 242 -14.42 8.66 -0.19
N PHE A 243 -14.88 7.43 0.03
CA PHE A 243 -16.16 6.93 -0.46
C PHE A 243 -16.39 7.14 -1.97
N VAL A 244 -15.32 7.05 -2.78
CA VAL A 244 -15.44 7.21 -4.23
C VAL A 244 -16.11 5.96 -4.81
N ARG A 245 -17.36 6.11 -5.25
CA ARG A 245 -18.18 5.02 -5.80
C ARG A 245 -19.29 5.55 -6.69
N GLY A 246 -19.55 4.85 -7.80
CA GLY A 246 -20.56 5.27 -8.76
C GLY A 246 -20.26 6.67 -9.29
N ARG A 247 -21.13 7.63 -8.98
CA ARG A 247 -21.01 9.05 -9.40
C ARG A 247 -20.78 10.03 -8.25
N ARG A 248 -20.30 9.54 -7.10
CA ARG A 248 -20.06 10.37 -5.90
C ARG A 248 -18.71 10.10 -5.25
N CYS A 249 -18.23 11.12 -4.55
CA CYS A 249 -17.05 11.10 -3.69
C CYS A 249 -17.25 12.12 -2.55
N ASN A 250 -16.50 11.96 -1.47
CA ASN A 250 -16.44 12.94 -0.38
C ASN A 250 -15.02 13.48 -0.29
N ILE A 251 -14.85 14.80 -0.39
CA ILE A 251 -13.56 15.47 -0.22
C ILE A 251 -13.49 15.94 1.23
N TYR A 252 -12.45 15.56 1.96
CA TYR A 252 -12.32 15.81 3.39
C TYR A 252 -11.36 16.96 3.72
N THR A 253 -10.33 17.16 2.90
CA THR A 253 -9.24 18.13 3.16
C THR A 253 -8.73 18.68 1.82
N HIS A 254 -8.15 19.89 1.84
CA HIS A 254 -7.48 20.53 0.68
C HIS A 254 -8.29 20.45 -0.62
N GLN A 255 -9.56 20.85 -0.54
CA GLN A 255 -10.54 20.70 -1.62
C GLN A 255 -10.25 21.56 -2.85
N GLU A 256 -9.46 22.62 -2.70
CA GLU A 256 -9.02 23.51 -3.77
C GLU A 256 -8.25 22.79 -4.89
N ARG A 257 -7.70 21.58 -4.62
CA ARG A 257 -7.09 20.73 -5.65
C ARG A 257 -8.09 19.94 -6.49
N VAL A 258 -9.39 20.01 -6.18
CA VAL A 258 -10.44 19.30 -6.92
C VAL A 258 -11.35 20.27 -7.66
N LEU A 259 -11.31 20.23 -8.99
CA LEU A 259 -12.11 21.05 -9.87
C LEU A 259 -13.49 20.41 -10.09
N VAL A 260 -14.55 21.18 -9.89
CA VAL A 260 -15.96 20.76 -10.03
C VAL A 260 -16.54 21.26 -11.34
#